data_AF-A0A972Y666-F1
#
_entry.id   AF-A0A972Y666-F1
#
_cell.length_a   1.000
_cell.length_b   1.000
_cell.length_c   1.000
_cell.angle_alpha   90.00
_cell.angle_beta   90.00
_cell.angle_gamma   90.00
#
_symmetry.space_group_name_H-M   'P 1'
#
loop_
_entity.id
_entity.type
_entity.pdbx_description
1 polymer ?
#
loop_
_entity_poly.entity_id
_entity_poly.type
_entity_poly.pdbx_seq_one_letter_code
_entity_poly.pdbx_strand_id
1 'polypeptide(L)'
;MANFTLHDSSSAPDGARDFIAGVEKKMGFVPSLYAVFAENPAVLNAYTQLSDQLAKTGLSPLEQQVVTIAASVENECHFCVAAHTTIAEGQGLDLGVIEAVREDRAIADPKLEALRVFTKKVVVDRGFVSDCDVDTFLRAGYDRAAVLAVIVGVALKVISNYTNHVAETPVNEAFQKHAWTPKSRREAVPA
;
A
#
# COMPACT_ATOMS: atom_id res chain seq x y z
N MET A 1 0.15 24.16 -3.98
CA MET A 1 0.53 22.75 -3.73
C MET A 1 1.84 22.74 -2.97
N ALA A 2 2.03 21.81 -2.04
CA ALA A 2 3.28 21.73 -1.28
C ALA A 2 4.37 21.12 -2.17
N ASN A 3 5.50 21.81 -2.32
CA ASN A 3 6.61 21.35 -3.16
C ASN A 3 7.56 20.50 -2.31
N PHE A 4 7.43 19.18 -2.38
CA PHE A 4 8.32 18.24 -1.69
C PHE A 4 9.53 17.89 -2.55
N THR A 5 10.70 17.80 -1.92
CA THR A 5 11.90 17.35 -2.60
C THR A 5 11.85 15.84 -2.82
N LEU A 6 12.14 15.39 -4.05
CA LEU A 6 12.40 13.98 -4.32
C LEU A 6 13.89 13.72 -4.08
N HIS A 7 14.25 13.43 -2.83
CA HIS A 7 15.64 13.19 -2.47
C HIS A 7 16.21 11.91 -3.11
N ASP A 8 17.47 12.01 -3.51
CA ASP A 8 18.34 10.92 -3.95
C ASP A 8 19.54 10.76 -3.01
N SER A 9 20.50 9.91 -3.36
CA SER A 9 21.71 9.68 -2.55
C SER A 9 22.59 10.94 -2.38
N SER A 10 22.47 11.94 -3.26
CA SER A 10 23.23 13.18 -3.21
C SER A 10 22.57 14.29 -2.38
N SER A 11 21.24 14.24 -2.26
CA SER A 11 20.42 15.30 -1.67
C SER A 11 19.72 14.89 -0.37
N ALA A 12 19.69 13.60 -0.03
CA ALA A 12 19.09 13.11 1.22
C ALA A 12 19.81 13.67 2.47
N PRO A 13 19.05 14.12 3.49
CA PRO A 13 19.60 14.50 4.79
C PRO A 13 20.37 13.35 5.46
N ASP A 14 21.30 13.67 6.36
CA ASP A 14 22.23 12.70 6.97
C ASP A 14 21.52 11.46 7.56
N GLY A 15 20.34 11.62 8.18
CA GLY A 15 19.58 10.51 8.76
C GLY A 15 18.88 9.58 7.75
N ALA A 16 18.77 9.98 6.48
CA ALA A 16 18.13 9.21 5.41
C ALA A 16 19.11 8.77 4.32
N ARG A 17 20.30 9.38 4.23
CA ARG A 17 21.25 9.19 3.13
C ARG A 17 21.64 7.72 2.90
N ASP A 18 22.00 7.01 3.96
CA ASP A 18 22.41 5.61 3.86
C ASP A 18 21.27 4.70 3.39
N PHE A 19 20.04 4.95 3.87
CA PHE A 19 18.86 4.21 3.44
C PHE A 19 18.58 4.46 1.95
N ILE A 20 18.57 5.72 1.53
CA ILE A 20 18.29 6.10 0.15
C ILE A 20 19.35 5.53 -0.80
N ALA A 21 20.63 5.67 -0.46
CA ALA A 21 21.72 5.08 -1.24
C ALA A 21 21.63 3.54 -1.30
N GLY A 22 21.24 2.89 -0.20
CA GLY A 22 21.04 1.44 -0.16
C GLY A 22 19.89 0.98 -1.06
N VAL A 23 18.76 1.70 -1.05
CA VAL A 23 17.62 1.44 -1.93
C VAL A 23 18.01 1.63 -3.39
N GLU A 24 18.66 2.74 -3.73
CA GLU A 24 19.11 3.05 -5.08
C GLU A 24 20.04 1.97 -5.62
N LYS A 25 21.02 1.53 -4.81
CA LYS A 25 21.93 0.43 -5.17
C LYS A 25 21.20 -0.90 -5.40
N LYS A 26 20.17 -1.21 -4.60
CA LYS A 26 19.44 -2.48 -4.68
C LYS A 26 18.45 -2.52 -5.83
N MET A 27 17.75 -1.42 -6.09
CA MET A 27 16.65 -1.35 -7.05
C MET A 27 17.02 -0.69 -8.37
N GLY A 28 18.16 0.02 -8.43
CA GLY A 28 18.57 0.85 -9.56
C GLY A 28 17.87 2.21 -9.62
N PHE A 29 16.98 2.50 -8.67
CA PHE A 29 16.28 3.79 -8.52
C PHE A 29 15.75 3.95 -7.09
N VAL A 30 15.39 5.17 -6.70
CA VAL A 30 14.70 5.46 -5.44
C VAL A 30 13.19 5.57 -5.71
N PRO A 31 12.33 4.74 -5.09
CA PRO A 31 10.89 4.95 -5.17
C PRO A 31 10.52 6.36 -4.69
N SER A 32 9.72 7.09 -5.47
CA SER A 32 9.44 8.50 -5.20
C SER A 32 8.85 8.74 -3.80
N LEU A 33 8.09 7.78 -3.26
CA LEU A 33 7.60 7.85 -1.88
C LEU A 33 8.74 7.86 -0.85
N TYR A 34 9.79 7.05 -1.04
CA TYR A 34 10.96 7.08 -0.15
C TYR A 34 11.76 8.36 -0.33
N ALA A 35 11.84 8.87 -1.56
CA ALA A 35 12.44 10.17 -1.85
C ALA A 35 11.73 11.30 -1.09
N VAL A 36 10.40 11.31 -1.04
CA VAL A 36 9.61 12.27 -0.23
C VAL A 36 9.83 12.05 1.27
N PHE A 37 9.78 10.81 1.75
CA PHE A 37 10.00 10.53 3.17
C PHE A 37 11.39 10.91 3.68
N ALA A 38 12.40 10.95 2.82
CA ALA A 38 13.75 11.33 3.21
C ALA A 38 13.85 12.76 3.77
N GLU A 39 12.91 13.65 3.43
CA GLU A 39 12.76 14.98 4.03
C GLU A 39 12.63 14.90 5.56
N ASN A 40 12.05 13.81 6.08
CA ASN A 40 11.99 13.50 7.50
C ASN A 40 12.45 12.05 7.79
N PRO A 41 13.72 11.86 8.17
CA PRO A 41 14.28 10.52 8.43
C PRO A 41 13.50 9.69 9.46
N ALA A 42 12.85 10.33 10.43
CA ALA A 42 12.04 9.61 11.42
C ALA A 42 10.78 8.99 10.80
N VAL A 43 10.15 9.67 9.84
CA VAL A 43 8.99 9.14 9.08
C VAL A 43 9.43 8.01 8.19
N LEU A 44 10.54 8.18 7.44
CA LEU A 44 11.11 7.13 6.61
C LEU A 44 11.37 5.86 7.42
N ASN A 45 12.04 6.01 8.57
CA ASN A 45 12.37 4.90 9.46
C ASN A 45 11.14 4.24 10.07
N ALA A 46 10.14 5.02 10.51
CA ALA A 46 8.90 4.48 11.04
C ALA A 46 8.14 3.66 9.98
N TYR A 47 8.04 4.18 8.75
CA TYR A 47 7.35 3.50 7.66
C TYR A 47 8.03 2.18 7.29
N THR A 48 9.36 2.17 7.15
CA THR A 48 10.10 0.98 6.74
C THR A 48 10.08 -0.09 7.82
N GLN A 49 10.24 0.30 9.10
CA GLN A 49 10.08 -0.63 10.22
C GLN A 49 8.67 -1.23 10.27
N LEU A 50 7.63 -0.41 10.06
CA LEU A 50 6.25 -0.91 10.04
C LEU A 50 6.01 -1.87 8.87
N SER A 51 6.61 -1.59 7.70
CA SER A 51 6.58 -2.50 6.55
C SER A 51 7.25 -3.85 6.87
N ASP A 52 8.40 -3.82 7.54
CA ASP A 52 9.11 -5.03 7.98
C ASP A 52 8.32 -5.82 9.02
N GLN A 53 7.57 -5.15 9.89
CA GLN A 53 6.68 -5.80 10.86
C GLN A 53 5.45 -6.38 10.19
N LEU A 54 4.86 -5.71 9.19
CA LEU A 54 3.74 -6.26 8.42
C LEU A 54 4.10 -7.63 7.83
N ALA A 55 5.32 -7.78 7.30
CA ALA A 55 5.82 -9.04 6.76
C ALA A 55 5.91 -10.19 7.80
N LYS A 56 5.88 -9.86 9.09
CA LYS A 56 6.00 -10.80 10.23
C LYS A 56 4.67 -11.03 10.95
N THR A 57 3.57 -10.46 10.47
CA THR A 57 2.24 -10.56 11.11
C THR A 57 1.58 -11.93 10.97
N GLY A 58 2.10 -12.81 10.12
CA GLY A 58 1.53 -14.13 9.82
C GLY A 58 0.66 -14.17 8.55
N LEU A 59 0.36 -13.01 7.94
CA LEU A 59 -0.20 -12.96 6.59
C LEU A 59 0.82 -13.46 5.56
N SER A 60 0.37 -14.27 4.60
CA SER A 60 1.19 -14.65 3.45
C SER A 60 1.53 -13.45 2.57
N PRO A 61 2.55 -13.54 1.69
CA PRO A 61 2.89 -12.45 0.78
C PRO A 61 1.71 -11.98 -0.09
N LEU A 62 0.87 -12.91 -0.57
CA LEU A 62 -0.33 -12.57 -1.32
C LEU A 62 -1.34 -11.81 -0.47
N GLU A 63 -1.61 -12.26 0.75
CA GLU A 63 -2.53 -11.58 1.68
C GLU A 63 -2.02 -10.18 2.07
N GLN A 64 -0.71 -10.00 2.25
CA GLN A 64 -0.11 -8.69 2.47
C GLN A 64 -0.38 -7.74 1.29
N GLN A 65 -0.27 -8.22 0.05
CA GLN A 65 -0.59 -7.41 -1.13
C GLN A 65 -2.09 -7.14 -1.25
N VAL A 66 -2.96 -8.11 -0.94
CA VAL A 66 -4.42 -7.90 -0.89
C VAL A 66 -4.77 -6.78 0.09
N VAL A 67 -4.23 -6.79 1.31
CA VAL A 67 -4.48 -5.73 2.31
C VAL A 67 -3.97 -4.37 1.82
N THR A 68 -2.71 -4.32 1.37
CA THR A 68 -2.07 -3.05 1.01
C THR A 68 -2.66 -2.42 -0.25
N ILE A 69 -3.05 -3.22 -1.24
CA ILE A 69 -3.70 -2.74 -2.46
C ILE A 69 -5.17 -2.38 -2.16
N ALA A 70 -5.92 -3.21 -1.44
CA ALA A 70 -7.32 -2.91 -1.10
C ALA A 70 -7.41 -1.58 -0.33
N ALA A 71 -6.58 -1.40 0.71
CA ALA A 71 -6.56 -0.15 1.46
C ALA A 71 -6.13 1.05 0.58
N SER A 72 -5.19 0.85 -0.35
CA SER A 72 -4.76 1.91 -1.26
C SER A 72 -5.80 2.25 -2.34
N VAL A 73 -6.62 1.30 -2.76
CA VAL A 73 -7.76 1.50 -3.66
C VAL A 73 -8.83 2.35 -2.96
N GLU A 74 -9.20 2.00 -1.73
CA GLU A 74 -10.19 2.76 -0.95
C GLU A 74 -9.69 4.17 -0.58
N ASN A 75 -8.39 4.30 -0.28
CA ASN A 75 -7.75 5.60 -0.10
C ASN A 75 -7.43 6.32 -1.42
N GLU A 76 -7.79 5.76 -2.59
CA GLU A 76 -7.57 6.40 -3.90
C GLU A 76 -6.10 6.81 -4.19
N CYS A 77 -5.13 6.01 -3.74
CA CYS A 77 -3.71 6.32 -3.90
C CYS A 77 -3.12 5.73 -5.18
N HIS A 78 -2.95 6.55 -6.22
CA HIS A 78 -2.39 6.15 -7.53
C HIS A 78 -1.01 5.51 -7.43
N PHE A 79 -0.11 6.12 -6.66
CA PHE A 79 1.25 5.63 -6.50
C PHE A 79 1.28 4.25 -5.83
N CYS A 80 0.56 4.09 -4.72
CA CYS A 80 0.62 2.85 -3.94
C CYS A 80 -0.02 1.68 -4.68
N VAL A 81 -1.12 1.89 -5.40
CA VAL A 81 -1.73 0.83 -6.21
C VAL A 81 -0.76 0.38 -7.31
N ALA A 82 -0.12 1.31 -8.03
CA ALA A 82 0.86 0.98 -9.05
C ALA A 82 2.07 0.22 -8.47
N ALA A 83 2.70 0.77 -7.42
CA ALA A 83 3.91 0.20 -6.82
C ALA A 83 3.67 -1.20 -6.24
N HIS A 84 2.60 -1.40 -5.47
CA HIS A 84 2.29 -2.70 -4.87
C HIS A 84 1.89 -3.75 -5.91
N THR A 85 1.30 -3.34 -7.04
CA THR A 85 1.02 -4.26 -8.15
C THR A 85 2.31 -4.72 -8.82
N THR A 86 3.26 -3.80 -9.06
CA THR A 86 4.59 -4.18 -9.57
C THR A 86 5.31 -5.13 -8.61
N ILE A 87 5.23 -4.87 -7.30
CA ILE A 87 5.84 -5.74 -6.29
C ILE A 87 5.19 -7.13 -6.32
N ALA A 88 3.86 -7.20 -6.40
CA ALA A 88 3.14 -8.47 -6.46
C ALA A 88 3.51 -9.28 -7.71
N GLU A 89 3.59 -8.62 -8.88
CA GLU A 89 4.06 -9.22 -10.13
C GLU A 89 5.50 -9.76 -9.98
N GLY A 90 6.41 -8.95 -9.44
CA GLY A 90 7.80 -9.35 -9.22
C GLY A 90 7.99 -10.48 -8.21
N GLN A 91 7.01 -10.68 -7.32
CA GLN A 91 6.97 -11.81 -6.38
C GLN A 91 6.33 -13.07 -6.97
N GLY A 92 5.86 -13.02 -8.23
CA GLY A 92 5.20 -14.16 -8.89
C GLY A 92 3.83 -14.47 -8.30
N LEU A 93 3.15 -13.48 -7.70
CA LEU A 93 1.82 -13.65 -7.13
C LEU A 93 0.74 -13.66 -8.22
N ASP A 94 -0.41 -14.26 -7.90
CA ASP A 94 -1.54 -14.38 -8.83
C ASP A 94 -2.10 -13.01 -9.23
N LEU A 95 -1.80 -12.59 -10.46
CA LEU A 95 -2.26 -11.30 -10.99
C LEU A 95 -3.78 -11.24 -11.19
N GLY A 96 -4.47 -12.37 -11.34
CA GLY A 96 -5.93 -12.39 -11.40
C GLY A 96 -6.57 -11.90 -10.10
N VAL A 97 -6.00 -12.32 -8.96
CA VAL A 97 -6.39 -11.82 -7.63
C VAL A 97 -6.06 -10.33 -7.51
N ILE A 98 -4.84 -9.94 -7.88
CA ILE A 98 -4.39 -8.54 -7.77
C ILE A 98 -5.25 -7.60 -8.61
N GLU A 99 -5.59 -7.95 -9.84
CA GLU A 99 -6.48 -7.14 -10.68
C GLU A 99 -7.90 -7.08 -10.13
N ALA A 100 -8.43 -8.17 -9.54
CA ALA A 100 -9.72 -8.11 -8.86
C ALA A 100 -9.70 -7.07 -7.72
N VAL A 101 -8.63 -7.01 -6.92
CA VAL A 101 -8.49 -5.99 -5.87
C VAL A 101 -8.36 -4.58 -6.46
N ARG A 102 -7.53 -4.38 -7.50
CA ARG A 102 -7.32 -3.08 -8.16
C ARG A 102 -8.60 -2.48 -8.73
N GLU A 103 -9.51 -3.34 -9.17
CA GLU A 103 -10.79 -2.96 -9.77
C GLU A 103 -11.96 -2.98 -8.77
N ASP A 104 -11.69 -3.29 -7.49
CA ASP A 104 -12.70 -3.45 -6.45
C ASP A 104 -13.79 -4.48 -6.83
N ARG A 105 -13.35 -5.57 -7.47
CA ARG A 105 -14.16 -6.75 -7.79
C ARG A 105 -13.94 -7.85 -6.78
N ALA A 106 -14.91 -8.77 -6.70
CA ALA A 106 -14.81 -9.95 -5.86
C ALA A 106 -13.65 -10.87 -6.32
N ILE A 107 -12.92 -11.42 -5.36
CA ILE A 107 -11.93 -12.47 -5.55
C ILE A 107 -12.64 -13.83 -5.53
N ALA A 108 -12.24 -14.75 -6.41
CA ALA A 108 -12.84 -16.08 -6.49
C ALA A 108 -12.55 -16.96 -5.25
N ASP A 109 -11.37 -16.81 -4.66
CA ASP A 109 -11.03 -17.43 -3.38
C ASP A 109 -11.83 -16.76 -2.24
N PRO A 110 -12.71 -17.49 -1.54
CA PRO A 110 -13.58 -16.91 -0.51
C PRO A 110 -12.80 -16.42 0.72
N LYS A 111 -11.64 -17.00 1.02
CA LYS A 111 -10.79 -16.54 2.12
C LYS A 111 -10.16 -15.20 1.74
N LEU A 112 -9.54 -15.09 0.57
CA LEU A 112 -8.97 -13.83 0.11
C LEU A 112 -10.03 -12.73 -0.08
N GLU A 113 -11.24 -13.08 -0.53
CA GLU A 113 -12.35 -12.12 -0.62
C GLU A 113 -12.76 -11.59 0.75
N ALA A 114 -12.84 -12.45 1.77
CA ALA A 114 -13.11 -12.01 3.14
C ALA A 114 -12.03 -11.03 3.64
N LEU A 115 -10.76 -11.25 3.29
CA LEU A 115 -9.66 -10.33 3.61
C LEU A 115 -9.81 -8.97 2.90
N ARG A 116 -10.12 -8.98 1.60
CA ARG A 116 -10.35 -7.76 0.83
C ARG A 116 -11.52 -6.95 1.39
N VAL A 117 -12.66 -7.60 1.64
CA VAL A 117 -13.87 -6.96 2.17
C VAL A 117 -13.65 -6.43 3.59
N PHE A 118 -13.01 -7.22 4.46
CA PHE A 118 -12.72 -6.77 5.82
C PHE A 118 -11.77 -5.56 5.82
N THR A 119 -10.70 -5.60 5.01
CA THR A 119 -9.78 -4.46 4.84
C THR A 119 -10.52 -3.21 4.38
N LYS A 120 -11.39 -3.33 3.37
CA LYS A 120 -12.22 -2.23 2.88
C LYS A 120 -13.08 -1.62 3.99
N LYS A 121 -13.78 -2.44 4.78
CA LYS A 121 -14.59 -1.97 5.91
C LYS A 121 -13.75 -1.26 6.96
N VAL A 122 -12.59 -1.79 7.34
CA VAL A 122 -11.67 -1.12 8.28
C VAL A 122 -11.29 0.27 7.79
N VAL A 123 -11.05 0.45 6.49
CA VAL A 123 -10.72 1.77 5.91
C VAL A 123 -11.94 2.69 5.87
N VAL A 124 -13.02 2.26 5.23
CA VAL A 124 -14.23 3.08 5.00
C VAL A 124 -14.89 3.48 6.32
N ASP A 125 -15.03 2.53 7.25
CA ASP A 125 -15.69 2.72 8.54
C ASP A 125 -14.70 3.20 9.61
N ARG A 126 -13.45 3.52 9.25
CA ARG A 126 -12.40 4.01 10.16
C ARG A 126 -12.19 3.12 11.38
N GLY A 127 -12.26 1.80 11.16
CA GLY A 127 -12.09 0.78 12.19
C GLY A 127 -13.34 0.48 13.04
N PHE A 128 -14.45 1.19 12.85
CA PHE A 128 -15.73 0.90 13.51
C PHE A 128 -16.47 -0.28 12.86
N VAL A 129 -15.77 -1.41 12.69
CA VAL A 129 -16.36 -2.65 12.17
C VAL A 129 -17.23 -3.32 13.22
N SER A 130 -18.30 -3.98 12.79
CA SER A 130 -19.22 -4.68 13.70
C SER A 130 -18.71 -6.06 14.11
N ASP A 131 -19.26 -6.64 15.19
CA ASP A 131 -18.98 -8.03 15.57
C ASP A 131 -19.32 -9.01 14.44
N CYS A 132 -20.37 -8.74 13.67
CA CYS A 132 -20.75 -9.56 12.51
C CYS A 132 -19.67 -9.53 11.42
N ASP A 133 -19.01 -8.39 11.21
CA ASP A 133 -17.91 -8.27 10.24
C ASP A 133 -16.70 -9.08 10.68
N VAL A 134 -16.35 -8.99 11.97
CA VAL A 134 -15.27 -9.78 12.57
C VAL A 134 -15.59 -11.27 12.48
N ASP A 135 -16.78 -11.70 12.88
CA ASP A 135 -17.20 -13.10 12.82
C ASP A 135 -17.22 -13.65 11.38
N THR A 136 -17.56 -12.82 10.40
CA THR A 136 -17.50 -13.21 8.98
C THR A 136 -16.06 -13.43 8.53
N PHE A 137 -15.15 -12.53 8.91
CA PHE A 137 -13.72 -12.67 8.64
C PHE A 137 -13.12 -13.91 9.30
N LEU A 138 -13.47 -14.19 10.56
CA LEU A 138 -13.01 -15.38 11.29
C LEU A 138 -13.55 -16.69 10.67
N ARG A 139 -14.83 -16.72 10.26
CA ARG A 139 -15.44 -17.88 9.59
C ARG A 139 -14.81 -18.20 8.23
N ALA A 140 -14.18 -17.23 7.58
CA ALA A 140 -13.42 -17.45 6.35
C ALA A 140 -12.06 -18.13 6.58
N GLY A 141 -11.70 -18.42 7.83
CA GLY A 141 -10.46 -19.13 8.19
C GLY A 141 -9.32 -18.21 8.59
N TYR A 142 -9.62 -16.98 9.01
CA TYR A 142 -8.69 -16.08 9.70
C TYR A 142 -8.89 -16.16 11.22
N ASP A 143 -7.90 -15.67 11.96
CA ASP A 143 -7.96 -15.56 13.41
C ASP A 143 -7.95 -14.09 13.86
N ARG A 144 -8.01 -13.87 15.17
CA ARG A 144 -7.96 -12.52 15.75
C ARG A 144 -6.60 -11.85 15.55
N ALA A 145 -5.52 -12.61 15.34
CA ALA A 145 -4.22 -12.03 15.04
C ALA A 145 -4.22 -11.43 13.62
N ALA A 146 -4.86 -12.09 12.65
CA ALA A 146 -5.05 -11.56 11.31
C ALA A 146 -5.89 -10.26 11.29
N VAL A 147 -6.86 -10.10 12.21
CA VAL A 147 -7.58 -8.82 12.38
C VAL A 147 -6.60 -7.69 12.70
N LEU A 148 -5.70 -7.92 13.66
CA LEU A 148 -4.67 -6.94 14.03
C LEU A 148 -3.66 -6.72 12.89
N ALA A 149 -3.33 -7.77 12.12
CA ALA A 149 -2.47 -7.67 10.94
C ALA A 149 -3.07 -6.76 9.86
N VAL A 150 -4.38 -6.85 9.61
CA VAL A 150 -5.08 -5.94 8.70
C VAL A 150 -4.99 -4.50 9.19
N ILE A 151 -5.17 -4.24 10.49
CA ILE A 151 -5.04 -2.91 11.07
C ILE A 151 -3.61 -2.35 10.87
N VAL A 152 -2.58 -3.18 11.06
CA VAL A 152 -1.18 -2.80 10.77
C VAL A 152 -1.00 -2.44 9.30
N GLY A 153 -1.56 -3.24 8.38
CA GLY A 153 -1.51 -2.97 6.95
C GLY A 153 -2.23 -1.67 6.57
N VAL A 154 -3.40 -1.42 7.15
CA VAL A 154 -4.15 -0.16 6.96
C VAL A 154 -3.37 1.02 7.52
N ALA A 155 -2.80 0.93 8.72
CA ALA A 155 -1.98 1.99 9.31
C ALA A 155 -0.74 2.31 8.44
N LEU A 156 -0.05 1.28 7.94
CA LEU A 156 1.05 1.44 6.98
C LEU A 156 0.57 2.18 5.73
N LYS A 157 -0.61 1.81 5.22
CA LYS A 157 -1.17 2.43 4.01
C LYS A 157 -1.62 3.86 4.25
N VAL A 158 -2.21 4.19 5.38
CA VAL A 158 -2.53 5.59 5.76
C VAL A 158 -1.29 6.48 5.66
N ILE A 159 -0.14 6.06 6.24
CA ILE A 159 1.11 6.82 6.17
C ILE A 159 1.52 7.06 4.70
N SER A 160 1.59 6.00 3.89
CA SER A 160 2.02 6.15 2.48
C SER A 160 1.00 6.86 1.59
N ASN A 161 -0.28 6.53 1.72
CA ASN A 161 -1.34 7.01 0.83
C ASN A 161 -1.53 8.51 1.04
N TYR A 162 -1.64 8.96 2.29
CA TYR A 162 -1.87 10.36 2.59
C TYR A 162 -0.64 11.20 2.26
N THR A 163 0.56 10.67 2.46
CA THR A 163 1.78 11.32 1.97
C THR A 163 1.74 11.50 0.46
N ASN A 164 1.37 10.47 -0.30
CA ASN A 164 1.28 10.56 -1.76
C ASN A 164 0.18 11.50 -2.25
N HIS A 165 -0.89 11.69 -1.49
CA HIS A 165 -1.91 12.69 -1.79
C HIS A 165 -1.37 14.10 -1.55
N VAL A 166 -0.73 14.34 -0.40
CA VAL A 166 -0.22 15.66 0.00
C VAL A 166 0.97 16.11 -0.85
N ALA A 167 1.85 15.17 -1.21
CA ALA A 167 3.05 15.42 -2.01
C ALA A 167 2.84 15.23 -3.51
N GLU A 168 1.66 14.78 -3.94
CA GLU A 168 1.35 14.43 -5.34
C GLU A 168 2.44 13.56 -5.99
N THR A 169 2.93 12.59 -5.22
CA THR A 169 4.12 11.81 -5.56
C THR A 169 4.03 11.20 -6.96
N PRO A 170 5.01 11.45 -7.85
CA PRO A 170 5.00 10.90 -9.19
C PRO A 170 5.32 9.40 -9.18
N VAL A 171 4.65 8.66 -10.06
CA VAL A 171 4.91 7.23 -10.26
C VAL A 171 6.23 7.05 -11.00
N ASN A 172 7.18 6.32 -10.41
CA ASN A 172 8.44 5.98 -11.07
C ASN A 172 8.20 5.21 -12.37
N GLU A 173 9.09 5.35 -13.36
CA GLU A 173 9.01 4.63 -14.64
C GLU A 173 8.85 3.11 -14.46
N ALA A 174 9.60 2.53 -13.51
CA ALA A 174 9.53 1.10 -13.17
C ALA A 174 8.13 0.61 -12.73
N PHE A 175 7.24 1.52 -12.31
CA PHE A 175 5.87 1.20 -11.89
C PHE A 175 4.81 1.59 -12.93
N GLN A 176 5.19 2.24 -14.04
CA GLN A 176 4.25 2.80 -15.01
C GLN A 176 3.40 1.75 -15.73
N LYS A 177 3.92 0.54 -15.93
CA LYS A 177 3.14 -0.59 -16.48
C LYS A 177 1.84 -0.82 -15.71
N HIS A 178 1.86 -0.57 -14.40
CA HIS A 178 0.74 -0.79 -13.49
C HIS A 178 0.09 0.52 -13.01
N ALA A 179 0.33 1.63 -13.71
CA ALA A 179 -0.29 2.92 -13.44
C ALA A 179 -1.80 2.78 -13.22
N TRP A 180 -2.33 3.52 -12.26
CA TRP A 180 -3.71 3.38 -11.82
C TRP A 180 -4.34 4.74 -11.55
N THR A 181 -5.57 4.91 -12.02
CA THR A 181 -6.34 6.15 -11.83
C THR A 181 -7.47 5.89 -10.84
N PRO A 182 -7.60 6.69 -9.77
CA PRO A 182 -8.73 6.62 -8.85
C PRO A 182 -10.09 6.73 -9.53
N LYS A 183 -11.15 6.21 -8.89
CA LYS A 183 -12.52 6.34 -9.41
C LYS A 183 -12.93 7.81 -9.46
N SER A 184 -12.70 8.57 -8.38
CA SER A 184 -13.00 10.02 -8.32
C SER A 184 -12.37 10.82 -9.46
N ARG A 185 -11.14 10.48 -9.86
CA ARG A 185 -10.44 11.15 -10.97
C ARG A 185 -10.86 10.69 -12.35
N ARG A 186 -11.36 9.45 -12.51
CA ARG A 186 -11.94 8.96 -13.77
C ARG A 186 -13.28 9.64 -14.07
N GLU A 187 -14.09 9.84 -13.03
CA GLU A 187 -15.42 10.46 -13.15
C GLU A 187 -15.36 11.98 -13.33
N ALA A 188 -14.25 12.61 -12.96
CA ALA A 188 -14.03 14.05 -13.13
C ALA A 188 -13.61 14.48 -14.55
N VAL A 189 -13.36 13.54 -15.47
CA VAL A 189 -13.06 13.84 -16.88
C VAL A 189 -14.40 13.94 -17.64
N PRO A 190 -14.79 15.13 -18.16
CA PRO A 190 -15.97 15.23 -19.00
C PRO A 190 -15.78 14.37 -20.26
N ALA A 191 -16.85 13.71 -20.69
CA ALA A 191 -16.89 12.96 -21.95
C ALA A 191 -16.58 13.85 -23.17
#